data_AF-A0A7C6V3L3-F1
#
_entry.id   AF-A0A7C6V3L3-F1
#
_cell.length_a   1.000
_cell.length_b   1.000
_cell.length_c   1.000
_cell.angle_alpha   90.00
_cell.angle_beta   90.00
_cell.angle_gamma   90.00
#
_symmetry.space_group_name_H-M   'P 1'
#
loop_
_entity.id
_entity.type
_entity.pdbx_description
1 polymer ?
#
loop_
_entity_poly.entity_id
_entity_poly.type
_entity_poly.pdbx_seq_one_letter_code
_entity_poly.pdbx_strand_id
1 'polypeptide(L)'
;TGAGRGFEQDRFSVMTGDGAAQRSVSSPGGVRLEDLVTEIERSLEFFRSMYPGRPVDRLVLSGPAARWPDLAGMLSLEMDMDVSVGRPPFLPAADEAGKAPGFDPALAVAAGLSLWGVGE
;
A
#
# COMPACT_ATOMS: atom_id res chain seq x y z
N THR A 1 -15.84 38.63 -12.85
CA THR A 1 -16.15 38.17 -11.48
C THR A 1 -17.26 37.13 -11.60
N GLY A 2 -17.00 35.88 -11.92
CA GLY A 2 -16.22 34.88 -11.18
C GLY A 2 -17.15 33.66 -10.98
N ALA A 3 -17.43 32.94 -12.08
CA ALA A 3 -18.33 31.79 -12.09
C ALA A 3 -17.59 30.54 -11.55
N GLY A 4 -18.07 30.02 -10.43
CA GLY A 4 -17.60 28.76 -9.84
C GLY A 4 -17.92 27.59 -10.77
N ARG A 5 -16.89 26.94 -11.31
CA ARG A 5 -17.04 25.67 -12.01
C ARG A 5 -17.05 24.55 -10.97
N GLY A 6 -18.11 23.75 -11.00
CA GLY A 6 -18.25 22.55 -10.20
C GLY A 6 -17.13 21.55 -10.52
N PHE A 7 -16.62 20.91 -9.46
CA PHE A 7 -15.75 19.75 -9.56
C PHE A 7 -16.62 18.55 -9.95
N GLU A 8 -16.54 18.15 -11.21
CA GLU A 8 -17.17 16.94 -11.73
C GLU A 8 -16.34 15.74 -11.26
N GLN A 9 -16.97 14.86 -10.47
CA GLN A 9 -16.36 13.66 -9.93
C GLN A 9 -16.30 12.60 -11.04
N ASP A 10 -15.10 12.38 -11.59
CA ASP A 10 -14.86 11.29 -12.53
C ASP A 10 -14.95 9.95 -11.78
N ARG A 11 -16.07 9.26 -12.02
CA ARG A 11 -16.32 7.89 -11.57
C ARG A 11 -15.53 6.93 -12.47
N PHE A 12 -14.48 6.32 -11.93
CA PHE A 12 -13.78 5.23 -12.61
C PHE A 12 -14.67 3.98 -12.63
N SER A 13 -15.07 3.52 -13.81
CA SER A 13 -15.95 2.37 -14.01
C SER A 13 -15.16 1.22 -14.64
N VAL A 14 -14.73 0.25 -13.84
CA VAL A 14 -14.22 -1.02 -14.34
C VAL A 14 -15.42 -1.93 -14.63
N MET A 15 -15.70 -2.23 -15.90
CA MET A 15 -16.73 -3.20 -16.29
C MET A 15 -16.21 -4.61 -16.07
N THR A 16 -16.54 -5.20 -14.92
CA THR A 16 -16.53 -6.66 -14.73
C THR A 16 -17.95 -7.08 -14.39
N GLY A 17 -18.46 -8.06 -15.13
CA GLY A 17 -19.81 -8.59 -14.95
C GLY A 17 -20.03 -9.20 -13.57
N ASP A 18 -21.30 -9.15 -13.15
CA ASP A 18 -21.90 -9.61 -11.89
C ASP A 18 -21.69 -8.75 -10.63
N GLY A 19 -22.65 -7.84 -10.41
CA GLY A 19 -23.51 -7.90 -9.22
C GLY A 19 -22.93 -7.62 -7.82
N ALA A 20 -21.67 -7.18 -7.69
CA ALA A 20 -21.10 -6.80 -6.39
C ALA A 20 -21.02 -5.28 -6.23
N ALA A 21 -21.52 -4.79 -5.08
CA ALA A 21 -21.67 -3.38 -4.74
C ALA A 21 -20.44 -2.51 -5.08
N GLN A 22 -20.66 -1.48 -5.90
CA GLN A 22 -19.71 -0.43 -6.23
C GLN A 22 -19.26 0.28 -4.94
N ARG A 23 -18.05 -0.01 -4.45
CA ARG A 23 -17.42 0.78 -3.38
C ARG A 23 -16.52 1.81 -4.03
N SER A 24 -17.01 3.05 -4.11
CA SER A 24 -16.18 4.21 -4.42
C SER A 24 -15.20 4.43 -3.27
N VAL A 25 -13.94 4.08 -3.48
CA VAL A 25 -12.87 4.34 -2.50
C VAL A 25 -12.38 5.77 -2.72
N SER A 26 -12.74 6.68 -1.80
CA SER A 26 -12.19 8.05 -1.81
C SER A 26 -10.71 7.99 -1.41
N SER A 27 -9.84 8.60 -2.21
CA SER A 27 -8.42 8.64 -1.89
C SER A 27 -8.10 9.71 -0.82
N PRO A 28 -7.24 9.42 0.18
CA PRO A 28 -6.84 10.42 1.17
C PRO A 28 -6.01 11.54 0.53
N GLY A 29 -6.37 12.80 0.78
CA GLY A 29 -5.50 13.95 0.47
C GLY A 29 -5.29 14.28 -1.01
N GLY A 30 -6.10 13.74 -1.93
CA GLY A 30 -6.03 14.06 -3.36
C GLY A 30 -4.97 13.31 -4.17
N VAL A 31 -4.29 12.32 -3.56
CA VAL A 31 -3.37 11.43 -4.29
C VAL A 31 -4.19 10.43 -5.09
N ARG A 32 -3.99 10.29 -6.40
CA ARG A 32 -4.67 9.23 -7.18
C ARG A 32 -3.86 7.95 -7.09
N LEU A 33 -4.54 6.79 -7.15
CA LEU A 33 -3.84 5.50 -7.12
C LEU A 33 -2.89 5.38 -8.30
N GLU A 34 -3.30 5.87 -9.48
CA GLU A 34 -2.48 5.84 -10.70
C GLU A 34 -1.18 6.65 -10.56
N ASP A 35 -1.24 7.79 -9.88
CA ASP A 35 -0.07 8.63 -9.62
C ASP A 35 0.91 7.91 -8.69
N LEU A 36 0.38 7.23 -7.67
CA LEU A 36 1.18 6.43 -6.74
C LEU A 36 1.86 5.26 -7.46
N VAL A 37 1.11 4.52 -8.29
CA VAL A 37 1.64 3.39 -9.07
C VAL A 37 2.77 3.86 -9.99
N THR A 38 2.55 4.94 -10.73
CA THR A 38 3.56 5.53 -11.62
C THR A 38 4.85 5.86 -10.87
N GLU A 39 4.74 6.40 -9.66
CA GLU A 39 5.92 6.78 -8.87
C GLU A 39 6.63 5.57 -8.24
N ILE A 40 5.89 4.53 -7.86
CA ILE A 40 6.49 3.27 -7.42
C ILE A 40 7.23 2.60 -8.58
N GLU A 41 6.64 2.54 -9.78
CA GLU A 41 7.28 1.98 -10.97
C GLU A 41 8.58 2.70 -11.33
N ARG A 42 8.56 4.05 -11.29
CA ARG A 42 9.76 4.88 -11.48
C ARG A 42 10.85 4.54 -10.46
N SER A 43 10.46 4.36 -9.19
CA SER A 43 11.38 4.01 -8.12
C SER A 43 11.99 2.61 -8.32
N LEU A 44 11.18 1.64 -8.76
CA LEU A 44 11.64 0.28 -9.07
C LEU A 44 12.56 0.27 -10.30
N GLU A 45 12.25 1.04 -11.33
CA GLU A 45 13.11 1.18 -12.51
C GLU A 45 14.47 1.78 -12.14
N PHE A 46 14.47 2.83 -11.32
CA PHE A 46 15.70 3.41 -10.80
C PHE A 46 16.52 2.39 -9.99
N PHE A 47 15.89 1.63 -9.10
CA PHE A 47 16.56 0.56 -8.34
C PHE A 47 17.18 -0.49 -9.28
N ARG A 48 16.44 -0.97 -10.28
CA ARG A 48 16.93 -1.95 -11.27
C ARG A 48 18.13 -1.42 -12.06
N SER A 49 18.17 -0.12 -12.36
CA SER A 49 19.29 0.49 -13.06
C SER A 49 20.58 0.53 -12.23
N MET A 50 20.45 0.69 -10.91
CA MET A 50 21.59 0.74 -9.98
C MET A 50 22.07 -0.66 -9.57
N TYR A 51 21.17 -1.64 -9.51
CA TYR A 51 21.45 -2.99 -9.02
C TYR A 51 21.02 -4.07 -10.04
N PRO A 52 21.70 -4.17 -11.20
CA PRO A 52 21.36 -5.14 -12.22
C PRO A 52 21.46 -6.58 -11.68
N GLY A 53 20.47 -7.41 -12.04
CA GLY A 53 20.39 -8.80 -11.60
C GLY A 53 19.84 -9.02 -10.18
N ARG A 54 19.42 -7.96 -9.47
CA ARG A 54 18.71 -8.09 -8.19
C ARG A 54 17.21 -7.87 -8.39
N PRO A 55 16.38 -8.93 -8.41
CA PRO A 55 14.94 -8.78 -8.52
C PRO A 55 14.34 -8.16 -7.24
N VAL A 56 13.15 -7.56 -7.37
CA VAL A 56 12.31 -7.16 -6.24
C VAL A 56 11.14 -8.13 -6.22
N ASP A 57 11.12 -9.03 -5.23
CA ASP A 57 10.13 -10.12 -5.19
C ASP A 57 8.80 -9.70 -4.56
N ARG A 58 8.79 -8.60 -3.80
CA ARG A 58 7.65 -8.16 -2.98
C ARG A 58 7.73 -6.69 -2.63
N LEU A 59 6.57 -6.05 -2.48
CA LEU A 59 6.42 -4.76 -1.83
C LEU A 59 5.84 -4.93 -0.40
N VAL A 60 6.43 -4.21 0.56
CA VAL A 60 5.96 -4.20 1.95
C VAL A 60 5.53 -2.78 2.33
N LEU A 61 4.24 -2.59 2.58
CA LEU A 61 3.67 -1.29 2.94
C LEU A 61 3.90 -1.00 4.42
N SER A 62 4.33 0.21 4.72
CA SER A 62 4.51 0.69 6.10
C SER A 62 4.10 2.16 6.22
N GLY A 63 4.05 2.67 7.45
CA GLY A 63 3.62 4.03 7.75
C GLY A 63 2.10 4.20 7.81
N PRO A 64 1.61 5.41 8.12
CA PRO A 64 0.18 5.67 8.27
C PRO A 64 -0.65 5.44 7.01
N ALA A 65 -0.08 5.68 5.83
CA ALA A 65 -0.77 5.52 4.54
C ALA A 65 -1.11 4.04 4.24
N ALA A 66 -0.35 3.09 4.78
CA ALA A 66 -0.63 1.67 4.64
C ALA A 66 -1.94 1.22 5.32
N ARG A 67 -2.59 2.10 6.12
CA ARG A 67 -3.92 1.87 6.68
C ARG A 67 -5.06 2.16 5.70
N TRP A 68 -4.77 2.75 4.54
CA TRP A 68 -5.80 3.03 3.54
C TRP A 68 -6.48 1.71 3.15
N PRO A 69 -7.83 1.59 3.30
CA PRO A 69 -8.51 0.32 3.09
C PRO A 69 -8.19 -0.27 1.72
N ASP A 70 -7.76 -1.52 1.75
CA ASP A 70 -7.45 -2.34 0.58
C ASP A 70 -6.32 -1.81 -0.32
N LEU A 71 -5.48 -0.88 0.16
CA LEU A 71 -4.35 -0.36 -0.62
C LEU A 71 -3.39 -1.47 -1.08
N ALA A 72 -3.12 -2.45 -0.22
CA ALA A 72 -2.28 -3.59 -0.59
C ALA A 72 -2.89 -4.41 -1.73
N GLY A 73 -4.20 -4.69 -1.68
CA GLY A 73 -4.91 -5.42 -2.74
C GLY A 73 -4.93 -4.64 -4.06
N MET A 74 -5.23 -3.34 -3.99
CA MET A 74 -5.22 -2.46 -5.16
C MET A 74 -3.84 -2.38 -5.84
N LEU A 75 -2.77 -2.19 -5.06
CA LEU A 75 -1.41 -2.17 -5.61
C LEU A 75 -0.97 -3.54 -6.12
N SER A 76 -1.37 -4.62 -5.46
CA SER A 76 -1.05 -5.97 -5.91
C SER A 76 -1.68 -6.26 -7.27
N LEU A 77 -2.94 -5.84 -7.48
CA LEU A 77 -3.63 -5.98 -8.76
C LEU A 77 -2.98 -5.12 -9.85
N GLU A 78 -2.72 -3.83 -9.57
CA GLU A 78 -2.23 -2.90 -10.59
C GLU A 78 -0.78 -3.21 -11.01
N MET A 79 0.04 -3.66 -10.06
CA MET A 79 1.47 -3.88 -10.30
C MET A 79 1.83 -5.33 -10.64
N ASP A 80 0.87 -6.27 -10.56
CA ASP A 80 1.11 -7.72 -10.68
C ASP A 80 2.25 -8.20 -9.76
N MET A 81 2.25 -7.72 -8.51
CA MET A 81 3.28 -8.00 -7.51
C MET A 81 2.66 -8.44 -6.18
N ASP A 82 3.40 -9.22 -5.41
CA ASP A 82 3.05 -9.51 -4.02
C ASP A 82 3.22 -8.25 -3.17
N VAL A 83 2.10 -7.70 -2.69
CA VAL A 83 2.06 -6.52 -1.84
C VAL A 83 1.40 -6.87 -0.52
N SER A 84 2.10 -6.60 0.59
CA SER A 84 1.59 -6.89 1.94
C SER A 84 1.83 -5.73 2.89
N VAL A 85 0.98 -5.58 3.90
CA VAL A 85 1.23 -4.62 4.99
C VAL A 85 2.26 -5.21 5.94
N GLY A 86 3.33 -4.46 6.18
CA GLY A 86 4.47 -4.87 6.99
C GLY A 86 4.09 -5.12 8.45
N ARG A 87 4.58 -6.24 8.97
CA ARG A 87 4.46 -6.65 10.37
C ARG A 87 5.84 -7.07 10.88
N PRO A 88 6.26 -6.61 12.08
CA PRO A 88 7.50 -7.07 12.66
C PRO A 88 7.49 -8.58 12.94
N PRO A 89 8.56 -9.31 12.60
CA PRO A 89 8.59 -10.78 12.70
C PRO A 89 8.67 -11.30 14.15
N PHE A 90 9.06 -10.45 15.10
CA PHE A 90 9.13 -10.81 16.52
C PHE A 90 7.76 -10.80 17.21
N LEU A 91 6.72 -10.27 16.56
CA LEU A 91 5.36 -10.35 17.10
C LEU A 91 4.83 -11.78 16.92
N PRO A 92 4.03 -12.29 17.87
CA PRO A 92 3.41 -13.61 17.74
C PRO A 92 2.68 -13.75 16.40
N ALA A 93 2.72 -14.96 15.84
CA ALA A 93 1.92 -15.33 14.68
C ALA A 93 0.42 -15.27 14.99
N ALA A 94 -0.39 -15.54 13.98
CA ALA A 94 -1.80 -15.82 14.19
C ALA A 94 -2.00 -16.93 15.23
N ASP A 95 -2.98 -16.77 16.10
CA ASP A 95 -3.44 -17.85 16.97
C ASP A 95 -4.12 -18.97 16.14
N GLU A 96 -4.52 -20.06 16.80
CA GLU A 96 -5.25 -21.19 16.19
C GLU A 96 -6.56 -20.76 15.52
N ALA A 97 -7.10 -19.59 15.88
CA ALA A 97 -8.28 -18.99 15.27
C ALA A 97 -7.94 -18.09 14.06
N GLY A 98 -6.67 -18.05 13.64
CA GLY A 98 -6.19 -17.23 12.53
C GLY A 98 -6.00 -15.75 12.86
N LYS A 99 -6.13 -15.36 14.13
CA LYS A 99 -6.06 -13.96 14.56
C LYS A 99 -4.65 -13.63 15.02
N ALA A 100 -3.91 -12.90 14.20
CA ALA A 100 -2.64 -12.33 14.61
C ALA A 100 -2.88 -11.07 15.46
N PRO A 101 -2.09 -10.82 16.53
CA PRO A 101 -2.18 -9.56 17.26
C PRO A 101 -1.99 -8.40 16.29
N GLY A 102 -2.87 -7.40 16.31
CA GLY A 102 -2.80 -6.29 15.36
C GLY A 102 -1.45 -5.58 15.48
N PHE A 103 -0.87 -5.20 14.34
CA PHE A 103 0.26 -4.29 14.29
C PHE A 103 -0.15 -3.07 13.49
N ASP A 104 0.10 -1.90 14.06
CA ASP A 104 -0.14 -0.65 13.38
C ASP A 104 1.07 -0.31 12.48
N PRO A 105 0.93 -0.31 11.13
CA PRO A 105 2.05 -0.06 10.23
C PRO A 105 2.68 1.33 10.44
N ALA A 106 1.99 2.28 11.08
CA ALA A 106 2.57 3.56 11.47
C ALA A 106 3.68 3.44 12.53
N LEU A 107 3.71 2.35 13.29
CA LEU A 107 4.70 2.10 14.34
C LEU A 107 5.93 1.33 13.84
N ALA A 108 6.05 1.06 12.52
CA ALA A 108 7.17 0.30 11.96
C ALA A 108 8.54 0.89 12.34
N VAL A 109 8.68 2.21 12.29
CA VAL A 109 9.93 2.90 12.67
C VAL A 109 10.20 2.75 14.17
N ALA A 110 9.19 2.98 15.02
CA ALA A 110 9.35 2.85 16.47
C ALA A 110 9.73 1.41 16.89
N ALA A 111 9.12 0.41 16.24
CA ALA A 111 9.47 -0.99 16.41
C ALA A 111 10.95 -1.26 16.05
N GLY A 112 11.42 -0.75 14.91
CA GLY A 112 12.83 -0.86 14.51
C GLY A 112 13.79 -0.19 15.48
N LEU A 113 13.47 1.03 15.94
CA LEU A 113 14.27 1.76 16.94
C LEU A 113 14.34 1.02 18.28
N SER A 114 13.29 0.30 18.66
CA SER A 114 13.27 -0.48 19.91
C SER A 114 14.16 -1.73 19.84
N LEU A 115 14.46 -2.21 18.63
CA LEU A 115 15.40 -3.31 18.39
C LEU A 115 16.84 -2.83 18.22
N TRP A 116 17.06 -1.52 18.09
CA TRP A 116 18.39 -0.97 17.88
C TRP A 116 19.27 -1.24 19.10
N GLY A 117 20.41 -1.92 18.89
CA GLY A 117 21.32 -2.33 19.95
C GLY A 117 20.95 -3.64 20.68
N VAL A 118 19.84 -4.30 20.32
CA VAL A 118 19.43 -5.58 20.95
C VAL A 118 20.27 -6.78 20.48
N GLY A 119 21.15 -6.59 19.49
CA GLY A 119 22.05 -7.61 18.95
C GLY A 119 23.55 -7.28 19.04
N GLU A 120 23.94 -6.25 19.80
CA GLU A 120 25.35 -6.01 20.18
C GLU A 120 25.74 -6.79 21.44
#